data_AF-A0A838PJM0-F1
#
_entry.id   AF-A0A838PJM0-F1
#
_cell.length_a   1.000
_cell.length_b   1.000
_cell.length_c   1.000
_cell.angle_alpha   90.00
_cell.angle_beta   90.00
_cell.angle_gamma   90.00
#
_symmetry.space_group_name_H-M   'P 1'
#
loop_
_entity.id
_entity.type
_entity.pdbx_description
1 polymer ?
#
loop_
_entity_poly.entity_id
_entity_poly.type
_entity_poly.pdbx_seq_one_letter_code
_entity_poly.pdbx_strand_id
1 'polypeptide(L)'
;MKRLTATLFAACFAALAVAAPALAAGGHDNGEGLLGETNDAIITFFSLGVVLFFFTVVCLGSFIQNRLEKRKEARKASALRQRIGW
;
A
#
# COMPACT_ATOMS: atom_id res chain seq x y z
N MET A 1 -39.93 -26.15 -2.82
CA MET A 1 -39.38 -24.84 -2.40
C MET A 1 -39.24 -24.69 -0.88
N LYS A 2 -40.25 -25.05 -0.06
CA LYS A 2 -40.21 -24.92 1.41
C LYS A 2 -39.01 -25.60 2.11
N ARG A 3 -38.54 -26.74 1.57
CA ARG A 3 -37.37 -27.47 2.09
C ARG A 3 -36.04 -26.77 1.74
N LEU A 4 -35.95 -26.21 0.52
CA LEU A 4 -34.78 -25.45 0.07
C LEU A 4 -34.63 -24.14 0.85
N THR A 5 -35.73 -23.45 1.12
CA THR A 5 -35.72 -22.24 1.95
C THR A 5 -35.32 -22.56 3.39
N ALA A 6 -35.78 -23.70 3.95
CA ALA A 6 -35.41 -24.13 5.29
C ALA A 6 -33.92 -24.53 5.38
N THR A 7 -33.38 -25.23 4.38
CA THR A 7 -31.95 -25.59 4.34
C THR A 7 -31.06 -24.38 4.15
N LEU A 8 -31.47 -23.40 3.34
CA LEU A 8 -30.72 -22.15 3.16
C LEU A 8 -30.73 -21.31 4.44
N PHE A 9 -31.88 -21.22 5.11
CA PHE A 9 -31.96 -20.55 6.42
C PHE A 9 -31.09 -21.25 7.45
N ALA A 10 -31.15 -22.58 7.54
CA ALA A 10 -30.33 -23.35 8.48
C ALA A 10 -28.82 -23.22 8.18
N ALA A 11 -28.43 -23.22 6.91
CA ALA A 11 -27.04 -23.02 6.51
C ALA A 11 -26.55 -21.59 6.84
N CYS A 12 -27.38 -20.58 6.61
CA CYS A 12 -27.07 -19.20 6.98
C CYS A 12 -26.95 -19.06 8.52
N PHE A 13 -27.86 -19.66 9.27
CA PHE A 13 -27.81 -19.65 10.73
C PHE A 13 -26.59 -20.40 11.28
N ALA A 14 -26.23 -21.54 10.67
CA ALA A 14 -25.02 -22.27 11.02
C ALA A 14 -23.75 -21.46 10.69
N ALA A 15 -23.72 -20.78 9.56
CA ALA A 15 -22.61 -19.89 9.19
C ALA A 15 -22.46 -18.72 10.18
N LEU A 16 -23.57 -18.10 10.59
CA LEU A 16 -23.57 -17.05 11.63
C LEU A 16 -23.12 -17.60 12.99
N ALA A 17 -23.56 -18.80 13.37
CA ALA A 17 -23.18 -19.43 14.63
C ALA A 17 -21.69 -19.79 14.68
N VAL A 18 -21.09 -20.19 13.55
CA VAL A 18 -19.64 -20.44 13.44
C VAL A 18 -18.84 -19.14 13.40
N ALA A 19 -19.38 -18.06 12.82
CA ALA A 19 -18.74 -16.75 12.80
C ALA A 19 -18.86 -16.00 14.15
N ALA A 20 -19.83 -16.34 14.99
CA ALA A 20 -20.06 -15.68 16.28
C ALA A 20 -18.86 -15.77 17.25
N PRO A 21 -18.19 -16.93 17.43
CA PRO A 21 -16.95 -17.00 18.20
C PRO A 21 -15.80 -16.17 17.62
N ALA A 22 -15.71 -16.00 16.30
CA ALA A 22 -14.68 -15.16 15.68
C ALA A 22 -14.91 -13.66 15.97
N LEU A 23 -16.18 -13.25 16.09
CA LEU A 23 -16.56 -11.88 16.46
C LEU A 23 -16.47 -11.66 17.98
N ALA A 24 -16.85 -12.66 18.77
CA ALA A 24 -16.84 -12.62 20.24
C ALA A 24 -15.45 -12.89 20.85
N ALA A 25 -14.54 -13.56 20.13
CA ALA A 25 -13.13 -13.69 20.51
C ALA A 25 -12.37 -12.35 20.44
N GLY A 26 -12.97 -11.28 19.91
CA GLY A 26 -12.49 -9.90 20.05
C GLY A 26 -12.61 -9.33 21.47
N GLY A 27 -12.86 -10.16 22.48
CA GLY A 27 -12.99 -9.78 23.89
C GLY A 27 -11.67 -9.54 24.64
N HIS A 28 -10.51 -9.65 23.98
CA HIS A 28 -9.21 -9.29 24.59
C HIS A 28 -8.53 -8.08 23.91
N ASP A 29 -8.84 -7.81 22.65
CA ASP A 29 -8.06 -6.89 21.82
C ASP A 29 -8.87 -5.69 21.32
N ASN A 30 -9.91 -5.17 22.01
CA ASN A 30 -10.64 -3.91 21.72
C ASN A 30 -10.95 -3.51 20.22
N GLY A 31 -10.91 -4.42 19.25
CA GLY A 31 -10.91 -4.08 17.82
C GLY A 31 -9.56 -3.55 17.28
N GLU A 32 -8.47 -3.80 17.99
CA GLU A 32 -7.11 -3.44 17.67
C GLU A 32 -6.59 -4.28 16.50
N GLY A 33 -5.96 -3.61 15.53
CA GLY A 33 -5.36 -4.27 14.38
C GLY A 33 -4.14 -5.12 14.76
N LEU A 34 -3.39 -5.61 13.76
CA LEU A 34 -2.20 -6.45 13.94
C LEU A 34 -1.13 -5.90 14.90
N LEU A 35 -1.18 -4.61 15.23
CA LEU A 35 -0.23 -3.90 16.08
C LEU A 35 -0.74 -3.67 17.52
N GLY A 36 -1.96 -4.06 17.85
CA GLY A 36 -2.56 -3.76 19.16
C GLY A 36 -2.86 -2.26 19.34
N GLU A 37 -2.90 -1.82 20.60
CA GLU A 37 -3.29 -0.48 20.99
C GLU A 37 -2.31 0.53 20.43
N THR A 38 -2.79 1.36 19.51
CA THR A 38 -1.90 2.30 18.83
C THR A 38 -1.75 3.56 19.68
N ASN A 39 -0.51 3.81 20.14
CA ASN A 39 -0.18 5.03 20.87
C ASN A 39 0.08 6.21 19.92
N ASP A 40 -0.12 7.44 20.40
CA ASP A 40 0.03 8.69 19.65
C ASP A 40 1.43 8.84 19.02
N ALA A 41 2.46 8.39 19.75
CA ALA A 41 3.83 8.35 19.25
C ALA A 41 3.99 7.44 18.01
N ILE A 42 3.37 6.25 18.02
CA ILE A 42 3.49 5.28 16.92
C ILE A 42 2.87 5.86 15.64
N ILE A 43 1.68 6.46 15.77
CA ILE A 43 0.97 7.09 14.65
C ILE A 43 1.77 8.27 14.12
N THR A 44 2.31 9.10 15.01
CA THR A 44 3.10 10.28 14.64
C THR A 44 4.37 9.90 13.88
N PHE A 45 5.15 8.92 14.37
CA PHE A 45 6.36 8.49 13.67
C PHE A 45 6.04 7.77 12.35
N PHE A 46 4.96 6.99 12.30
CA PHE A 46 4.52 6.33 11.07
C PHE A 46 4.14 7.35 10.00
N SER A 47 3.30 8.32 10.35
CA SER A 47 2.86 9.38 9.43
C SER A 47 4.03 10.27 8.98
N LEU A 48 4.94 10.63 9.88
CA LEU A 48 6.19 11.32 9.53
C LEU A 48 7.06 10.49 8.58
N GLY A 49 7.17 9.18 8.82
CA GLY A 49 7.88 8.24 7.96
C GLY A 49 7.31 8.19 6.54
N VAL A 50 5.98 8.16 6.39
CA VAL A 50 5.31 8.19 5.08
C VAL A 50 5.61 9.49 4.33
N VAL A 51 5.55 10.64 5.00
CA VAL A 51 5.87 11.94 4.39
C VAL A 51 7.31 11.98 3.91
N LEU A 52 8.26 11.59 4.76
CA LEU A 52 9.69 11.57 4.42
C LEU A 52 9.97 10.58 3.27
N PHE A 53 9.34 9.42 3.26
CA PHE A 53 9.49 8.43 2.19
C PHE A 53 9.12 9.02 0.83
N PHE A 54 7.93 9.61 0.69
CA PHE A 54 7.51 10.19 -0.58
C PHE A 54 8.38 11.38 -0.99
N PHE A 55 8.73 12.25 -0.04
CA PHE A 55 9.65 13.36 -0.31
C PHE A 55 10.98 12.85 -0.86
N THR A 56 11.60 11.87 -0.21
CA THR A 56 12.88 11.30 -0.63
C THR A 56 12.77 10.61 -2.00
N VAL A 57 11.72 9.83 -2.24
CA VAL A 57 11.52 9.13 -3.52
C VAL A 57 11.38 10.13 -4.67
N VAL A 58 10.58 11.18 -4.50
CA VAL A 58 10.38 12.21 -5.53
C VAL A 58 11.66 13.00 -5.77
N CYS A 59 12.35 13.44 -4.72
CA CYS A 59 13.61 14.18 -4.84
C CYS A 59 14.70 13.34 -5.51
N LEU A 60 14.88 12.09 -5.07
CA LEU A 60 15.89 11.19 -5.61
C LEU A 60 15.56 10.80 -7.05
N GLY A 61 14.29 10.48 -7.34
CA GLY A 61 13.80 10.21 -8.68
C GLY A 61 14.07 11.36 -9.63
N SER A 62 13.76 12.60 -9.22
CA SER A 62 14.01 13.81 -10.00
C SER A 62 15.50 14.04 -10.25
N PHE A 63 16.34 13.83 -9.23
CA PHE A 63 17.79 13.96 -9.38
C PHE A 63 18.36 12.93 -10.35
N ILE A 64 17.93 11.67 -10.26
CA ILE A 64 18.36 10.59 -11.14
C ILE A 64 17.90 10.89 -12.58
N GLN A 65 16.64 11.27 -12.78
CA GLN A 65 16.10 11.63 -14.10
C GLN A 65 16.93 12.74 -14.75
N ASN A 66 17.17 13.85 -14.02
CA ASN A 66 17.99 14.96 -14.52
C ASN A 66 19.42 14.52 -14.90
N ARG A 67 20.04 13.64 -14.11
CA ARG A 67 21.37 13.10 -14.43
C ARG A 67 21.37 12.23 -15.69
N LEU A 68 20.35 11.40 -15.88
CA LEU A 68 20.22 10.55 -17.06
C LEU A 68 19.92 11.36 -18.32
N GLU A 69 19.09 12.39 -18.22
CA GLU A 69 18.79 13.30 -19.33
C GLU A 69 20.04 14.00 -19.82
N LYS A 70 20.84 14.58 -18.92
CA LYS A 70 22.13 15.20 -19.28
C LYS A 70 23.06 14.24 -20.02
N ARG A 71 23.13 12.98 -19.58
CA ARG A 71 23.94 11.95 -20.26
C ARG A 71 23.38 11.60 -21.63
N LYS A 72 22.06 11.53 -21.77
CA LYS A 72 21.37 11.26 -23.04
C LYS A 72 21.60 12.40 -24.03
N GLU A 73 21.49 13.64 -23.59
CA GLU A 73 21.74 14.84 -24.39
C GLU A 73 23.20 14.91 -24.85
N ALA A 74 24.17 14.66 -23.96
CA ALA A 74 25.58 14.63 -24.34
C ALA A 74 25.87 13.61 -25.45
N ARG A 75 25.26 12.42 -25.38
CA ARG A 75 25.38 11.38 -26.42
C ARG A 75 24.69 11.77 -27.72
N LYS A 76 23.53 12.43 -27.64
CA LYS A 76 22.82 12.93 -28.83
C LYS A 76 23.62 14.04 -29.52
N ALA A 77 24.22 14.95 -28.75
CA ALA A 77 25.03 16.04 -29.28
C ALA A 77 26.28 15.51 -30.00
N SER A 78 26.97 14.52 -29.42
CA SER A 78 28.13 13.90 -30.10
C SER A 78 27.71 13.14 -31.37
N ALA A 79 26.63 12.37 -31.32
CA ALA A 79 26.10 11.67 -32.49
C ALA A 79 25.61 12.62 -33.58
N LEU A 80 24.98 13.74 -33.20
CA LEU A 80 24.56 14.78 -34.14
C LEU A 80 25.78 15.40 -34.80
N ARG A 81 26.80 15.77 -34.03
CA ARG A 81 28.05 16.34 -34.54
C ARG A 81 28.74 15.43 -35.56
N GLN A 82 28.77 14.12 -35.29
CA GLN A 82 29.27 13.12 -36.25
C GLN A 82 28.48 13.08 -37.57
N ARG A 83 27.16 13.32 -37.53
CA ARG A 83 26.31 13.31 -38.74
C ARG A 83 26.42 14.59 -39.56
N ILE A 84 26.52 15.75 -38.92
CA ILE A 84 26.52 17.05 -39.61
C ILE A 84 27.92 17.54 -40.03
N GLY A 85 28.99 16.89 -39.56
CA GLY A 85 30.35 17.10 -40.09
C GLY A 85 30.95 18.50 -39.84
N TRP A 86 30.54 19.19 -38.77
CA TRP A 86 31.11 20.45 -38.30
C TRP A 86 31.88 20.29 -36.95
#